data_AF-A0A938MXR4-F1
#
_entry.id   AF-A0A938MXR4-F1
#
_cell.length_a   1.000
_cell.length_b   1.000
_cell.length_c   1.000
_cell.angle_alpha   90.00
_cell.angle_beta   90.00
_cell.angle_gamma   90.00
#
_symmetry.space_group_name_H-M   'P 1'
#
loop_
_entity.id
_entity.type
_entity.pdbx_description
1 polymer ?
#
loop_
_entity_poly.entity_id
_entity_poly.type
_entity_poly.pdbx_seq_one_letter_code
_entity_poly.pdbx_strand_id
1 'polypeptide(L)'
;MPGRIYLLNDNSSLIPMEEAAYDSEGLLQGLLAEHPDLLAGDQINAEKPRRWMLVTREMAVPGEEQGSPRWLLDHLFLDWMLRELRGDVLSKA
;
A
#
# COMPACT_ATOMS: atom_id res chain seq x y z
N MET A 1 -18.65 -12.62 13.56
CA MET A 1 -17.57 -13.41 14.19
C MET A 1 -16.27 -12.88 13.61
N PRO A 2 -15.28 -12.46 14.42
CA PRO A 2 -13.97 -12.14 13.88
C PRO A 2 -13.40 -13.40 13.22
N GLY A 3 -12.93 -13.28 11.98
CA GLY A 3 -12.30 -14.39 11.26
C GLY A 3 -10.98 -14.77 11.94
N ARG A 4 -10.60 -16.06 11.87
CA ARG A 4 -9.28 -16.54 12.30
C ARG A 4 -8.43 -16.83 11.07
N ILE A 5 -7.20 -16.33 11.06
CA ILE A 5 -6.20 -16.64 10.03
C ILE A 5 -5.40 -17.86 10.51
N TYR A 6 -5.10 -18.79 9.61
CA TYR A 6 -4.29 -19.97 9.89
C TYR A 6 -3.11 -20.03 8.93
N LEU A 7 -1.94 -20.38 9.44
CA LEU A 7 -0.72 -20.62 8.68
C LEU A 7 -0.59 -22.12 8.42
N LEU A 8 -0.50 -22.52 7.15
CA LEU A 8 -0.20 -23.89 6.76
C LEU A 8 1.32 -24.07 6.74
N ASN A 9 1.83 -25.04 7.49
CA ASN A 9 3.26 -25.36 7.51
C ASN A 9 3.62 -26.57 6.64
N ASP A 10 4.91 -26.85 6.52
CA ASP A 10 5.45 -27.97 5.72
C ASP A 10 4.91 -29.35 6.14
N ASN A 11 4.48 -29.48 7.40
CA ASN A 11 3.87 -30.69 7.94
C ASN A 11 2.37 -30.81 7.63
N SER A 12 1.83 -29.95 6.76
CA SER A 12 0.40 -29.88 6.44
C SER A 12 -0.51 -29.62 7.65
N SER A 13 0.02 -28.99 8.69
CA SER A 13 -0.75 -28.63 9.88
C SER A 13 -1.10 -27.15 9.88
N LEU A 14 -2.28 -26.85 10.43
CA LEU A 14 -2.80 -25.49 10.54
C LEU A 14 -2.45 -24.90 11.90
N ILE A 15 -1.71 -23.80 11.90
CA ILE A 15 -1.35 -23.05 13.09
C ILE A 15 -2.24 -21.81 13.14
N PRO A 16 -3.07 -21.62 14.18
CA PRO A 16 -3.85 -20.39 14.33
C PRO A 16 -2.90 -19.20 14.52
N MET A 17 -3.13 -18.12 13.78
CA MET A 17 -2.44 -16.86 14.03
C MET A 17 -3.16 -16.11 15.14
N GLU A 18 -2.40 -15.67 16.13
CA GLU A 18 -2.88 -14.76 17.17
C GLU A 18 -2.48 -13.33 16.80
N GLU A 19 -3.43 -12.40 16.93
CA GLU A 19 -3.16 -10.98 16.74
C GLU A 19 -2.20 -10.51 17.85
N ALA A 20 -1.09 -9.93 17.45
CA ALA A 20 -0.09 -9.37 18.35
C ALA A 20 0.33 -8.00 17.85
N ALA A 21 0.80 -7.15 18.77
CA ALA A 21 1.43 -5.89 18.40
C ALA A 21 2.67 -6.18 17.54
N TYR A 22 2.88 -5.38 16.51
CA TYR A 22 4.07 -5.51 15.68
C TYR A 22 5.21 -4.73 16.32
N ASP A 23 6.16 -5.44 16.94
CA ASP A 23 7.17 -4.82 17.79
C ASP A 23 8.24 -4.01 17.03
N SER A 24 8.34 -4.17 15.71
CA SER A 24 9.36 -3.50 14.90
C SER A 24 8.77 -2.61 13.82
N GLU A 25 8.55 -1.35 14.16
CA GLU A 25 8.12 -0.34 13.20
C GLU A 25 9.06 -0.30 11.98
N GLY A 26 10.37 -0.31 12.19
CA GLY A 26 11.35 -0.29 11.10
C GLY A 26 11.22 -1.47 10.12
N LEU A 27 10.91 -2.67 10.62
CA LEU A 27 10.68 -3.84 9.77
C LEU A 27 9.38 -3.70 8.98
N LEU A 28 8.29 -3.24 9.61
CA LEU A 28 7.01 -3.00 8.92
C LEU A 28 7.17 -1.95 7.83
N GLN A 29 7.80 -0.82 8.17
CA GLN A 29 8.08 0.25 7.23
C GLN A 29 8.98 -0.22 6.07
N GLY A 30 9.92 -1.15 6.32
CA GLY A 30 10.70 -1.83 5.29
C GLY A 30 9.83 -2.69 4.37
N LEU A 31 9.00 -3.56 4.95
CA LEU A 31 8.10 -4.43 4.19
C LEU A 31 7.09 -3.65 3.36
N LEU A 32 6.53 -2.55 3.87
CA LEU A 32 5.62 -1.70 3.10
C LEU A 32 6.32 -1.02 1.92
N ALA A 33 7.61 -0.72 2.04
CA ALA A 33 8.38 -0.13 0.95
C ALA A 33 8.72 -1.16 -0.14
N GLU A 34 9.06 -2.39 0.25
CA GLU A 34 9.39 -3.49 -0.67
C GLU A 34 8.14 -4.14 -1.28
N HIS A 35 7.03 -4.13 -0.56
CA HIS A 35 5.77 -4.77 -0.92
C HIS A 35 4.57 -3.82 -0.72
N PRO A 36 4.40 -2.78 -1.57
CA PRO A 36 3.29 -1.83 -1.45
C PRO A 36 1.89 -2.47 -1.54
N ASP A 37 1.79 -3.64 -2.17
CA ASP A 37 0.54 -4.41 -2.28
C ASP A 37 -0.04 -4.85 -0.92
N LEU A 38 0.78 -4.84 0.15
CA LEU A 38 0.33 -5.07 1.52
C LEU A 38 -0.68 -4.01 2.01
N LEU A 39 -0.71 -2.82 1.39
CA LEU A 39 -1.68 -1.75 1.70
C LEU A 39 -3.09 -2.03 1.13
N ALA A 40 -3.37 -3.26 0.67
CA ALA A 40 -4.70 -3.75 0.28
C ALA A 40 -5.51 -2.77 -0.58
N GLY A 41 -4.87 -2.21 -1.61
CA GLY A 41 -5.48 -1.20 -2.47
C GLY A 41 -6.75 -1.65 -3.20
N ASP A 42 -6.90 -2.96 -3.38
CA ASP A 42 -8.06 -3.65 -3.92
C ASP A 42 -9.28 -3.66 -2.99
N GLN A 43 -9.06 -3.67 -1.68
CA GLN A 43 -10.12 -3.64 -0.67
C GLN A 43 -10.71 -2.24 -0.47
N ILE A 44 -9.97 -1.18 -0.84
CA ILE A 44 -10.43 0.21 -0.72
C ILE A 44 -11.54 0.50 -1.73
N ASN A 45 -11.37 0.07 -2.98
CA ASN A 45 -12.38 0.17 -4.01
C ASN A 45 -12.21 -0.98 -5.00
N ALA A 46 -13.06 -1.99 -4.91
CA ALA A 46 -12.99 -3.18 -5.76
C ALA A 46 -13.24 -2.89 -7.25
N GLU A 47 -14.02 -1.84 -7.59
CA GLU A 47 -14.26 -1.45 -8.99
C GLU A 47 -13.05 -0.74 -9.61
N LYS A 48 -12.25 -0.08 -8.76
CA LYS A 48 -11.08 0.71 -9.14
C LYS A 48 -9.96 0.48 -8.12
N PRO A 49 -9.35 -0.72 -8.13
CA PRO A 49 -8.35 -1.09 -7.14
C PRO A 49 -7.16 -0.15 -7.24
N ARG A 50 -6.72 0.35 -6.08
CA ARG A 50 -5.55 1.24 -5.99
C ARG A 50 -4.29 0.43 -6.28
N ARG A 51 -3.42 0.98 -7.11
CA ARG A 51 -2.09 0.40 -7.37
C ARG A 51 -1.07 1.34 -6.77
N TRP A 52 -0.49 0.94 -5.66
CA TRP A 52 0.45 1.76 -4.93
C TRP A 52 1.82 1.75 -5.61
N MET A 53 2.37 2.94 -5.81
CA MET A 53 3.75 3.13 -6.25
C MET A 53 4.47 3.97 -5.21
N LEU A 54 5.48 3.39 -4.56
CA LEU A 54 6.31 4.13 -3.62
C LEU A 54 7.14 5.15 -4.39
N VAL A 55 7.05 6.42 -3.99
CA VAL A 55 7.89 7.50 -4.52
C VAL A 55 9.15 7.63 -3.68
N THR A 56 8.98 7.80 -2.37
CA THR A 56 10.10 7.92 -1.44
C THR A 56 9.65 7.61 -0.01
N ARG A 57 10.63 7.29 0.83
CA ARG A 57 10.50 7.26 2.29
C ARG A 57 10.99 8.57 2.90
N GLU A 58 10.57 8.86 4.13
CA GLU A 58 11.03 10.01 4.93
C GLU A 58 10.91 11.35 4.18
N MET A 59 9.77 11.57 3.51
CA MET A 59 9.57 12.77 2.69
C MET A 59 9.40 13.99 3.59
N ALA A 60 10.31 14.96 3.45
CA ALA A 60 10.24 16.24 4.15
C ALA A 60 9.08 17.10 3.64
N VAL A 61 8.24 17.58 4.55
CA VAL A 61 7.10 18.46 4.27
C VAL A 61 7.25 19.78 5.02
N PRO A 62 7.44 20.91 4.32
CA PRO A 62 7.44 22.24 4.91
C PRO A 62 6.10 22.63 5.52
N GLY A 63 6.13 23.43 6.59
CA GLY A 63 4.93 24.01 7.20
C GLY A 63 4.34 25.20 6.46
N GLU A 64 5.12 25.79 5.55
CA GLU A 64 4.81 26.99 4.80
C GLU A 64 5.58 27.00 3.47
N GLU A 65 5.15 27.84 2.54
CA GLU A 65 5.79 27.96 1.23
C GLU A 65 7.24 28.44 1.38
N GLN A 66 8.18 27.72 0.75
CA GLN A 66 9.63 27.95 0.86
C GLN A 66 10.19 27.85 2.30
N GLY A 67 9.41 27.32 3.24
CA GLY A 67 9.85 27.07 4.61
C GLY A 67 10.76 25.84 4.72
N SER A 68 11.40 25.71 5.88
CA SER A 68 12.13 24.48 6.21
C SER A 68 11.16 23.31 6.48
N PRO A 69 11.59 22.05 6.29
CA PRO A 69 10.77 20.89 6.63
C PRO A 69 10.31 20.92 8.08
N ARG A 70 9.00 20.76 8.30
CA ARG A 70 8.39 20.68 9.63
C ARG A 70 7.99 19.25 10.00
N TRP A 71 7.62 18.46 8.99
CA TRP A 71 7.21 17.06 9.16
C TRP A 71 8.00 16.16 8.21
N LEU A 72 8.01 14.87 8.55
CA LEU A 72 8.49 13.80 7.69
C LEU A 72 7.33 12.81 7.52
N LEU A 73 7.04 12.44 6.28
CA LEU A 73 6.16 11.33 5.97
C LEU A 73 6.99 10.06 5.91
N ASP A 74 6.61 9.02 6.64
CA ASP A 74 7.31 7.72 6.58
C ASP A 74 7.36 7.18 5.15
N HIS A 75 6.23 7.27 4.43
CA HIS A 75 6.10 6.87 3.03
C HIS A 75 5.22 7.81 2.23
N LEU A 76 5.69 8.18 1.05
CA LEU A 76 4.89 8.85 0.02
C LEU A 76 4.58 7.87 -1.11
N PHE A 77 3.30 7.54 -1.26
CA PHE A 77 2.81 6.70 -2.36
C PHE A 77 1.97 7.52 -3.35
N LEU A 78 2.02 7.11 -4.61
CA LEU A 78 1.04 7.49 -5.62
C LEU A 78 0.13 6.31 -5.92
N ASP A 79 -1.14 6.58 -6.16
CA ASP A 79 -2.04 5.62 -6.80
C ASP A 79 -2.09 5.90 -8.30
N TRP A 80 -1.78 4.89 -9.11
CA TRP A 80 -1.93 4.97 -10.55
C TRP A 80 -3.06 4.04 -11.00
N MET A 81 -4.20 4.64 -11.31
CA MET A 81 -5.23 3.94 -12.07
C MET A 81 -4.76 3.83 -13.52
N LEU A 82 -4.52 2.61 -14.01
CA LEU A 82 -4.39 2.37 -15.44
C LEU A 82 -5.71 2.78 -16.09
N ARG A 83 -5.77 3.99 -16.67
CA ARG A 83 -6.85 4.33 -17.59
C ARG A 83 -6.64 3.45 -18.80
N GLU A 84 -7.49 2.44 -18.94
CA GLU A 84 -7.61 1.68 -20.17
C GLU A 84 -7.91 2.70 -21.29
N LEU A 85 -6.89 3.09 -22.06
CA LEU A 85 -7.05 3.86 -23.29
C LEU A 85 -7.68 2.93 -24.32
N ARG A 86 -8.96 2.57 -24.14
CA ARG A 86 -9.75 1.99 -25.24
C ARG A 86 -10.14 3.15 -26.15
N GLY A 87 -9.73 3.02 -27.41
CA GLY A 87 -9.72 4.09 -28.39
C GLY A 87 -11.09 4.68 -28.66
N ASP A 88 -11.23 5.97 -28.33
CA ASP A 88 -12.17 6.89 -28.95
C ASP A 88 -11.51 7.61 -30.13
N VAL A 89 -10.80 6.85 -30.96
CA VAL A 89 -10.37 7.29 -32.29
C VAL A 89 -11.01 6.32 -33.26
N LEU A 90 -11.79 6.86 -34.22
CA LEU A 90 -12.60 6.17 -35.25
C LEU A 90 -14.11 6.08 -34.97
N SER A 91 -14.77 7.21 -34.72
CA SER A 91 -16.14 7.43 -35.18
C SER A 91 -16.40 8.93 -35.39
N LYS A 92 -15.87 9.44 -36.50
CA LYS A 92 -16.37 10.61 -37.24
C LYS A 92 -15.55 10.71 -38.52
N ALA A 93 -15.93 9.87 -39.48
CA ALA A 93 -15.81 10.14 -40.89
C ALA A 93 -17.21 10.52 -41.40
#